data_AF-A0A1X0NVS2-F1
#
_entry.id   AF-A0A1X0NVS2-F1
#
_cell.length_a   1.000
_cell.length_b   1.000
_cell.length_c   1.000
_cell.angle_alpha   90.00
_cell.angle_beta   90.00
_cell.angle_gamma   90.00
#
_symmetry.space_group_name_H-M   'P 1'
#
loop_
_entity.id
_entity.type
_entity.pdbx_description
1 polymer ?
#
loop_
_entity_poly.entity_id
_entity_poly.type
_entity_poly.pdbx_seq_one_letter_code
_entity_poly.pdbx_strand_id
1 'polypeptide(L)'
;MADPFYDVRNALTVGNYHQAVAEASGVRTTLRKAEDIAEFNAERDALLALAQIGLGQFETVIAQLASATHPTLRAVRAWAEFCAALANSGNLNKNANNAKLYETNPALQAPLQKLTEAAENVDPARVTEAVLAACALLASGDPTAALKLAKGWLSELPTPQGPAAMRQHMELRVIVVESLLRLRRPELARAEVKSMEQLDDESVLTVLYSGIVSLYEGVKTRDAYDTALQRFKEISMRCGQSVLAHNLMALAHMGLGDFASAERSLLDALAMKSADVDTTANLAVVSAHLGKAADPTNRYIQQAAAVAGTWSQSFNAMSARLDEAILQFSTAA
;
A
#
# COMPACT_ATOMS: atom_id res chain seq x y z
N MET A 1 -2.34 -15.36 -24.21
CA MET A 1 -3.20 -16.14 -23.29
C MET A 1 -3.65 -15.17 -22.22
N ALA A 2 -4.94 -15.14 -21.86
CA ALA A 2 -5.44 -14.27 -20.80
C ALA A 2 -4.79 -14.63 -19.46
N ASP A 3 -4.56 -13.64 -18.61
CA ASP A 3 -3.99 -13.82 -17.28
C ASP A 3 -4.97 -14.57 -16.37
N PRO A 4 -4.67 -15.80 -15.91
CA PRO A 4 -5.59 -16.58 -15.09
C PRO A 4 -5.81 -15.98 -13.69
N PHE A 5 -4.94 -15.06 -13.25
CA PHE A 5 -5.01 -14.41 -11.94
C PHE A 5 -5.39 -12.93 -12.04
N TYR A 6 -5.94 -12.49 -13.17
CA TYR A 6 -6.28 -11.09 -13.42
C TYR A 6 -7.17 -10.51 -12.31
N ASP A 7 -8.29 -11.17 -12.00
CA ASP A 7 -9.25 -10.70 -11.00
C ASP A 7 -8.63 -10.66 -9.60
N VAL A 8 -7.91 -11.73 -9.22
CA VAL A 8 -7.20 -11.83 -7.94
C VAL A 8 -6.22 -10.68 -7.74
N ARG A 9 -5.41 -10.39 -8.76
CA ARG A 9 -4.41 -9.32 -8.72
C ARG A 9 -5.04 -7.94 -8.65
N ASN A 10 -6.18 -7.73 -9.29
CA ASN A 10 -6.92 -6.48 -9.23
C ASN A 10 -7.57 -6.29 -7.85
N ALA A 11 -8.17 -7.34 -7.29
CA ALA A 11 -8.71 -7.33 -5.92
C ALA A 11 -7.60 -7.01 -4.89
N LEU A 12 -6.40 -7.59 -5.05
CA LEU A 12 -5.23 -7.26 -4.23
C LEU A 12 -4.81 -5.80 -4.36
N THR A 13 -4.77 -5.24 -5.58
CA THR A 13 -4.41 -3.84 -5.82
C THR A 13 -5.30 -2.86 -5.09
N VAL A 14 -6.61 -3.14 -5.00
CA VAL A 14 -7.58 -2.25 -4.35
C VAL A 14 -7.81 -2.55 -2.87
N GLY A 15 -7.11 -3.55 -2.31
CA GLY A 15 -7.23 -3.96 -0.91
C GLY A 15 -8.45 -4.83 -0.57
N ASN A 16 -9.13 -5.40 -1.57
CA ASN A 16 -10.27 -6.30 -1.39
C ASN A 16 -9.80 -7.74 -1.11
N TYR A 17 -9.11 -7.93 0.03
CA TYR A 17 -8.43 -9.19 0.34
C TYR A 17 -9.37 -10.40 0.46
N HIS A 18 -10.57 -10.23 1.00
CA HIS A 18 -11.55 -11.32 1.07
C HIS A 18 -11.99 -11.81 -0.32
N GLN A 19 -12.19 -10.89 -1.26
CA GLN A 19 -12.50 -11.21 -2.65
C GLN A 19 -11.32 -11.91 -3.32
N ALA A 20 -10.10 -11.41 -3.12
CA ALA A 20 -8.89 -12.03 -3.65
C ALA A 20 -8.72 -13.49 -3.17
N VAL A 21 -9.01 -13.78 -1.89
CA VAL A 21 -8.99 -15.16 -1.36
C VAL A 21 -10.03 -16.05 -2.05
N ALA A 22 -11.26 -15.55 -2.21
CA ALA A 22 -12.34 -16.31 -2.83
C ALA A 22 -12.03 -16.64 -4.30
N GLU A 23 -11.57 -15.66 -5.07
CA GLU A 23 -11.22 -15.80 -6.47
C GLU A 23 -10.02 -16.73 -6.66
N ALA A 24 -8.93 -16.53 -5.89
CA ALA A 24 -7.73 -17.35 -6.01
C ALA A 24 -7.99 -18.82 -5.66
N SER A 25 -8.89 -19.09 -4.71
CA SER A 25 -9.30 -20.46 -4.34
C SER A 25 -10.08 -21.17 -5.45
N GLY A 26 -10.82 -20.41 -6.26
CA GLY A 26 -11.64 -20.91 -7.37
C GLY A 26 -10.85 -21.18 -8.66
N VAL A 27 -9.69 -20.55 -8.83
CA VAL A 27 -8.87 -20.68 -10.04
C VAL A 27 -8.28 -22.10 -10.17
N ARG A 28 -8.37 -22.65 -11.37
CA ARG A 28 -7.88 -24.00 -11.74
C ARG A 28 -7.07 -23.92 -13.03
N THR A 29 -6.02 -24.73 -13.12
CA THR A 29 -5.19 -24.80 -14.32
C THR A 29 -5.66 -25.91 -15.26
N THR A 30 -5.58 -25.66 -16.56
CA THR A 30 -5.74 -26.67 -17.63
C THR A 30 -4.40 -27.13 -18.20
N LEU A 31 -3.29 -26.68 -17.61
CA LEU A 31 -1.94 -27.05 -18.02
C LEU A 31 -1.70 -28.53 -17.75
N ARG A 32 -0.90 -29.16 -18.60
CA ARG A 32 -0.67 -30.62 -18.59
C ARG A 32 0.72 -31.02 -18.14
N LYS A 33 1.71 -30.12 -18.24
CA LYS A 33 3.07 -30.40 -17.79
C LYS A 33 3.17 -30.22 -16.29
N ALA A 34 3.87 -31.13 -15.62
CA ALA A 34 4.03 -31.11 -14.17
C ALA A 34 4.74 -29.83 -13.67
N GLU A 35 5.74 -29.35 -14.41
CA GLU A 35 6.48 -28.12 -14.11
C GLU A 35 5.56 -26.89 -14.17
N ASP A 36 4.85 -26.69 -15.29
CA ASP A 36 3.88 -25.60 -15.45
C ASP A 36 2.76 -25.62 -14.39
N ILE A 37 2.32 -26.81 -13.96
CA ILE A 37 1.34 -26.98 -12.89
C ILE A 37 1.93 -26.55 -11.54
N ALA A 38 3.20 -26.89 -11.28
CA ALA A 38 3.88 -26.52 -10.04
C ALA A 38 4.06 -24.99 -9.95
N GLU A 39 4.49 -24.34 -11.04
CA GLU A 39 4.61 -22.87 -11.11
C GLU A 39 3.26 -22.18 -10.92
N PHE A 40 2.22 -22.67 -11.59
CA PHE A 40 0.87 -22.14 -11.44
C PHE A 40 0.35 -22.24 -10.00
N ASN A 41 0.56 -23.40 -9.34
CA ASN A 41 0.15 -23.58 -7.96
C ASN A 41 0.98 -22.71 -7.01
N ALA A 42 2.29 -22.58 -7.25
CA ALA A 42 3.15 -21.70 -6.46
C ALA A 42 2.70 -20.23 -6.54
N GLU A 43 2.30 -19.78 -7.74
CA GLU A 43 1.77 -18.43 -7.92
C GLU A 43 0.40 -18.24 -7.25
N ARG A 44 -0.52 -19.19 -7.42
CA ARG A 44 -1.82 -19.16 -6.72
C ARG A 44 -1.64 -19.09 -5.20
N ASP A 45 -0.76 -19.95 -4.67
CA ASP A 45 -0.52 -20.05 -3.24
C ASP A 45 0.19 -18.78 -2.71
N ALA A 46 1.06 -18.15 -3.52
CA ALA A 46 1.64 -16.84 -3.22
C ALA A 46 0.56 -15.74 -3.13
N LEU A 47 -0.36 -15.67 -4.08
CA LEU A 47 -1.44 -14.68 -4.09
C LEU A 47 -2.42 -14.88 -2.92
N LEU A 48 -2.76 -16.13 -2.59
CA LEU A 48 -3.56 -16.46 -1.41
C LEU A 48 -2.89 -16.00 -0.12
N ALA A 49 -1.60 -16.30 0.03
CA ALA A 49 -0.81 -15.88 1.17
C ALA A 49 -0.72 -14.36 1.28
N LEU A 50 -0.53 -13.63 0.17
CA LEU A 50 -0.54 -12.15 0.16
C LEU A 50 -1.90 -11.58 0.59
N ALA A 51 -3.01 -12.17 0.14
CA ALA A 51 -4.34 -11.75 0.57
C ALA A 51 -4.56 -12.00 2.08
N GLN A 52 -4.11 -13.16 2.59
CA GLN A 52 -4.18 -13.49 4.02
C GLN A 52 -3.30 -12.56 4.88
N ILE A 53 -2.11 -12.19 4.40
CA ILE A 53 -1.26 -11.16 5.03
C ILE A 53 -2.02 -9.83 5.09
N GLY A 54 -2.71 -9.43 4.01
CA GLY A 54 -3.57 -8.23 4.00
C GLY A 54 -4.72 -8.27 5.01
N LEU A 55 -5.21 -9.47 5.36
CA LEU A 55 -6.20 -9.69 6.42
C LEU A 55 -5.60 -9.77 7.84
N GLY A 56 -4.28 -9.62 7.99
CA GLY A 56 -3.56 -9.71 9.26
C GLY A 56 -3.29 -11.13 9.74
N GLN A 57 -3.48 -12.15 8.90
CA GLN A 57 -3.30 -13.57 9.26
C GLN A 57 -1.84 -14.03 9.12
N PHE A 58 -0.90 -13.26 9.69
CA PHE A 58 0.54 -13.46 9.46
C PHE A 58 1.04 -14.84 9.94
N GLU A 59 0.71 -15.22 11.18
CA GLU A 59 1.16 -16.49 11.79
C GLU A 59 0.67 -17.72 11.00
N THR A 60 -0.56 -17.67 10.49
CA THR A 60 -1.13 -18.72 9.66
C THR A 60 -0.32 -18.92 8.38
N VAL A 61 0.04 -17.83 7.71
CA VAL A 61 0.83 -17.87 6.48
C VAL A 61 2.25 -18.37 6.75
N ILE A 62 2.88 -17.92 7.84
CA ILE A 62 4.22 -18.37 8.24
C ILE A 62 4.22 -19.89 8.48
N ALA A 63 3.22 -20.41 9.18
CA ALA A 63 3.08 -21.83 9.44
C ALA A 63 2.82 -22.64 8.15
N GLN A 64 1.93 -22.15 7.26
CA GLN A 64 1.61 -22.79 5.99
C GLN A 64 2.81 -22.89 5.05
N LEU A 65 3.66 -21.86 5.02
CA LEU A 65 4.82 -21.78 4.14
C LEU A 65 6.12 -22.26 4.80
N ALA A 66 6.06 -22.91 5.97
CA ALA A 66 7.24 -23.35 6.71
C ALA A 66 8.14 -24.30 5.90
N SER A 67 7.55 -25.21 5.11
CA SER A 67 8.26 -26.18 4.27
C SER A 67 8.35 -25.78 2.79
N ALA A 68 7.95 -24.56 2.42
CA ALA A 68 7.95 -24.12 1.03
C ALA A 68 9.39 -23.95 0.50
N THR A 69 9.69 -24.57 -0.64
CA THR A 69 11.00 -24.50 -1.29
C THR A 69 11.02 -23.51 -2.45
N HIS A 70 9.87 -23.21 -3.04
CA HIS A 70 9.76 -22.30 -4.18
C HIS A 70 10.23 -20.88 -3.80
N PRO A 71 11.08 -20.22 -4.61
CA PRO A 71 11.65 -18.89 -4.30
C PRO A 71 10.57 -17.85 -3.95
N THR A 72 9.53 -17.74 -4.79
CA THR A 72 8.37 -16.85 -4.56
C THR A 72 7.69 -17.09 -3.20
N LEU A 73 7.46 -18.35 -2.81
CA LEU A 73 6.81 -18.67 -1.55
C LEU A 73 7.70 -18.39 -0.34
N ARG A 74 9.02 -18.58 -0.48
CA ARG A 74 9.99 -18.21 0.55
C ARG A 74 10.01 -16.69 0.76
N ALA A 75 9.95 -15.91 -0.31
CA ALA A 75 9.87 -14.46 -0.24
C ALA A 75 8.56 -13.99 0.40
N VAL A 76 7.42 -14.59 0.04
CA VAL A 76 6.12 -14.29 0.68
C VAL A 76 6.13 -14.65 2.17
N ARG A 77 6.79 -15.75 2.57
CA ARG A 77 6.96 -16.08 3.99
C ARG A 77 7.82 -15.04 4.72
N ALA A 78 8.96 -14.65 4.15
CA ALA A 78 9.81 -13.62 4.74
C ALA A 78 9.09 -12.26 4.83
N TRP A 79 8.22 -11.95 3.86
CA TRP A 79 7.32 -10.81 3.92
C TRP A 79 6.30 -10.93 5.07
N ALA A 80 5.70 -12.11 5.28
CA ALA A 80 4.81 -12.35 6.41
C ALA A 80 5.53 -12.20 7.77
N GLU A 81 6.75 -12.73 7.91
CA GLU A 81 7.62 -12.55 9.09
C GLU A 81 7.86 -11.05 9.34
N PHE A 82 8.17 -10.29 8.29
CA PHE A 82 8.37 -8.84 8.36
C PHE A 82 7.09 -8.11 8.80
N CYS A 83 5.93 -8.41 8.21
CA CYS A 83 4.65 -7.78 8.56
C CYS A 83 4.24 -8.09 10.00
N ALA A 84 4.43 -9.34 10.47
CA ALA A 84 4.17 -9.72 11.86
C ALA A 84 5.06 -8.92 12.82
N ALA A 85 6.35 -8.82 12.53
CA ALA A 85 7.27 -8.01 13.31
C ALA A 85 6.88 -6.52 13.30
N LEU A 86 6.45 -5.98 12.16
CA LEU A 86 6.00 -4.59 12.04
C LEU A 86 4.72 -4.33 12.85
N ALA A 87 3.74 -5.24 12.79
CA ALA A 87 2.51 -5.15 13.58
C ALA A 87 2.81 -5.16 15.08
N ASN A 88 3.71 -6.03 15.54
CA ASN A 88 4.17 -6.09 16.93
C ASN A 88 4.96 -4.82 17.33
N SER A 89 5.70 -4.23 16.39
CA SER A 89 6.44 -2.98 16.57
C SER A 89 5.53 -1.75 16.65
N GLY A 90 4.31 -1.82 16.10
CA GLY A 90 3.33 -0.74 16.09
C GLY A 90 2.94 -0.23 17.47
N ASN A 91 3.11 -1.05 18.52
CA ASN A 91 2.92 -0.66 19.93
C ASN A 91 4.11 0.12 20.55
N LEU A 92 5.26 0.18 19.88
CA LEU A 92 6.50 0.76 20.42
C LEU A 92 6.87 2.12 19.80
N ASN A 93 6.20 2.55 18.72
CA ASN A 93 6.57 3.77 18.01
C ASN A 93 5.89 5.03 18.58
N LYS A 94 6.27 5.40 19.80
CA LYS A 94 5.90 6.69 20.40
C LYS A 94 6.75 7.87 19.89
N ASN A 95 7.82 7.65 19.11
CA ASN A 95 8.86 8.68 18.92
C ASN A 95 9.55 8.81 17.53
N ALA A 96 9.19 8.08 16.47
CA ALA A 96 9.97 8.16 15.22
C ALA A 96 9.43 9.21 14.23
N ASN A 97 9.85 10.46 14.42
CA ASN A 97 9.99 11.38 13.29
C ASN A 97 11.16 10.87 12.42
N ASN A 98 10.86 10.33 11.24
CA ASN A 98 11.82 10.03 10.16
C ASN A 98 12.99 9.05 10.44
N ALA A 99 12.99 8.31 11.55
CA ALA A 99 13.98 7.24 11.74
C ALA A 99 13.57 5.98 10.97
N LYS A 100 14.53 5.37 10.26
CA LYS A 100 14.37 4.06 9.62
C LYS A 100 14.00 3.04 10.69
N LEU A 101 12.82 2.43 10.58
CA LEU A 101 12.23 1.57 11.62
C LEU A 101 13.11 0.35 11.93
N TYR A 102 13.87 -0.12 10.93
CA TYR A 102 14.79 -1.23 11.11
C TYR A 102 16.04 -0.87 11.92
N GLU A 103 16.43 0.42 12.01
CA GLU A 103 17.59 0.82 12.82
C GLU A 103 17.29 0.72 14.32
N THR A 104 16.02 0.86 14.70
CA THR A 104 15.57 0.84 16.09
C THR A 104 14.99 -0.51 16.52
N ASN A 105 14.66 -1.42 15.58
CA ASN A 105 14.13 -2.74 15.90
C ASN A 105 14.92 -3.90 15.24
N PRO A 106 15.71 -4.67 16.02
CA PRO A 106 16.46 -5.81 15.49
C PRO A 106 15.55 -6.93 14.94
N ALA A 107 14.30 -7.04 15.39
CA ALA A 107 13.34 -8.02 14.88
C ALA A 107 12.91 -7.73 13.43
N LEU A 108 12.99 -6.47 12.98
CA LEU A 108 12.72 -6.09 11.59
C LEU A 108 13.94 -6.28 10.68
N GLN A 109 15.16 -6.24 11.23
CA GLN A 109 16.40 -6.35 10.46
C GLN A 109 16.55 -7.73 9.80
N ALA A 110 16.33 -8.81 10.55
CA ALA A 110 16.57 -10.16 10.03
C ALA A 110 15.66 -10.53 8.83
N PRO A 111 14.32 -10.32 8.88
CA PRO A 111 13.45 -10.56 7.72
C PRO A 111 13.75 -9.62 6.54
N LEU A 112 14.06 -8.35 6.82
CA LEU A 112 14.42 -7.38 5.80
C LEU A 112 15.71 -7.78 5.07
N GLN A 113 16.74 -8.17 5.82
CA GLN A 113 18.02 -8.62 5.26
C GLN A 113 17.84 -9.86 4.38
N LYS A 114 17.06 -10.85 4.83
CA LYS A 114 16.73 -12.04 4.02
C LYS A 114 16.08 -11.65 2.69
N LEU A 115 15.15 -10.70 2.70
CA LEU A 115 14.48 -10.23 1.49
C LEU A 115 15.43 -9.46 0.57
N THR A 116 16.26 -8.56 1.11
CA THR A 116 17.17 -7.76 0.30
C THR A 116 18.30 -8.59 -0.31
N GLU A 117 18.88 -9.54 0.44
CA GLU A 117 19.92 -10.45 -0.06
C GLU A 117 19.39 -11.36 -1.18
N ALA A 118 18.15 -11.85 -1.05
CA ALA A 118 17.50 -12.62 -2.10
C ALA A 118 17.32 -11.78 -3.39
N ALA A 119 17.02 -10.49 -3.24
CA ALA A 119 16.81 -9.55 -4.33
C ALA A 119 18.08 -8.94 -4.96
N GLU A 120 19.29 -9.27 -4.48
CA GLU A 120 20.55 -8.77 -5.09
C GLU A 120 20.80 -9.40 -6.46
N ASN A 121 20.38 -10.65 -6.65
CA ASN A 121 20.59 -11.38 -7.89
C ASN A 121 19.43 -11.12 -8.85
N VAL A 122 19.67 -10.28 -9.86
CA VAL A 122 18.66 -9.96 -10.86
C VAL A 122 18.39 -11.16 -11.76
N ASP A 123 17.14 -11.63 -11.71
CA ASP A 123 16.66 -12.78 -12.46
C ASP A 123 15.17 -12.59 -12.75
N PRO A 124 14.71 -12.71 -14.01
CA PRO A 124 13.30 -12.60 -14.35
C PRO A 124 12.38 -13.53 -13.54
N ALA A 125 12.87 -14.68 -13.07
CA ALA A 125 12.08 -15.59 -12.25
C ALA A 125 11.90 -15.11 -10.79
N ARG A 126 12.70 -14.13 -10.34
CA ARG A 126 12.76 -13.65 -8.95
C ARG A 126 12.23 -12.23 -8.77
N VAL A 127 11.53 -11.68 -9.76
CA VAL A 127 11.01 -10.30 -9.67
C VAL A 127 10.07 -10.11 -8.47
N THR A 128 9.28 -11.12 -8.11
CA THR A 128 8.43 -11.06 -6.91
C THR A 128 9.25 -10.87 -5.62
N GLU A 129 10.46 -11.44 -5.53
CA GLU A 129 11.34 -11.23 -4.38
C GLU A 129 11.79 -9.77 -4.30
N ALA A 130 12.16 -9.18 -5.44
CA ALA A 130 12.54 -7.77 -5.53
C ALA A 130 11.39 -6.83 -5.18
N VAL A 131 10.17 -7.12 -5.66
CA VAL A 131 8.96 -6.36 -5.34
C VAL A 131 8.72 -6.39 -3.83
N LEU A 132 8.72 -7.57 -3.21
CA LEU A 132 8.49 -7.71 -1.77
C LEU A 132 9.60 -7.08 -0.93
N ALA A 133 10.86 -7.22 -1.34
CA ALA A 133 12.00 -6.58 -0.68
C ALA A 133 11.89 -5.05 -0.73
N ALA A 134 11.52 -4.48 -1.88
CA ALA A 134 11.35 -3.04 -2.01
C ALA A 134 10.12 -2.53 -1.25
N CYS A 135 9.03 -3.29 -1.19
CA CYS A 135 7.89 -3.02 -0.31
C CYS A 135 8.29 -3.01 1.16
N ALA A 136 9.15 -3.94 1.60
CA ALA A 136 9.69 -3.96 2.96
C ALA A 136 10.57 -2.74 3.27
N LEU A 137 11.42 -2.33 2.33
CA LEU A 137 12.20 -1.10 2.46
C LEU A 137 11.28 0.13 2.59
N LEU A 138 10.23 0.24 1.78
CA LEU A 138 9.23 1.30 1.89
C LEU A 138 8.51 1.29 3.23
N ALA A 139 8.03 0.13 3.68
CA ALA A 139 7.33 -0.03 4.95
C ALA A 139 8.25 0.26 6.15
N SER A 140 9.54 0.00 6.02
CA SER A 140 10.54 0.31 7.04
C SER A 140 10.97 1.79 7.08
N GLY A 141 10.49 2.61 6.13
CA GLY A 141 10.79 4.05 6.07
C GLY A 141 12.03 4.42 5.27
N ASP A 142 12.57 3.54 4.42
CA ASP A 142 13.68 3.83 3.51
C ASP A 142 13.23 3.88 2.04
N PRO A 143 12.57 4.96 1.60
CA PRO A 143 12.18 5.12 0.20
C PRO A 143 13.38 5.27 -0.74
N THR A 144 14.56 5.66 -0.24
CA THR A 144 15.75 5.77 -1.11
C THR A 144 16.31 4.42 -1.51
N ALA A 145 16.38 3.48 -0.58
CA ALA A 145 16.82 2.12 -0.86
C ALA A 145 15.81 1.39 -1.76
N ALA A 146 14.52 1.53 -1.48
CA ALA A 146 13.46 0.95 -2.31
C ALA A 146 13.51 1.47 -3.76
N LEU A 147 13.70 2.78 -3.94
CA LEU A 147 13.84 3.40 -5.25
C LEU A 147 15.05 2.85 -6.02
N LYS A 148 16.20 2.71 -5.36
CA LYS A 148 17.43 2.18 -5.97
C LYS A 148 17.25 0.73 -6.40
N LEU A 149 16.68 -0.10 -5.53
CA LEU A 149 16.43 -1.52 -5.81
C LEU A 149 15.49 -1.67 -7.02
N ALA A 150 14.33 -1.01 -6.99
CA ALA A 150 13.35 -1.11 -8.07
C ALA A 150 13.88 -0.58 -9.40
N LYS A 151 14.61 0.56 -9.42
CA LYS A 151 15.22 1.08 -10.64
C LYS A 151 16.37 0.22 -11.17
N GLY A 152 17.18 -0.37 -10.28
CA GLY A 152 18.24 -1.31 -10.67
C GLY A 152 17.65 -2.50 -11.42
N TRP A 153 16.63 -3.13 -10.84
CA TRP A 153 15.89 -4.22 -11.47
C TRP A 153 15.27 -3.82 -12.82
N LEU A 154 14.58 -2.67 -12.89
CA LEU A 154 13.99 -2.19 -14.15
C LEU A 154 15.02 -1.91 -15.25
N SER A 155 16.28 -1.60 -14.90
CA SER A 155 17.33 -1.33 -15.88
C SER A 155 17.98 -2.59 -16.45
N GLU A 156 17.95 -3.68 -15.69
CA GLU A 156 18.57 -4.96 -16.05
C GLU A 156 17.56 -5.97 -16.62
N LEU A 157 16.26 -5.81 -16.32
CA LEU A 157 15.22 -6.69 -16.83
C LEU A 157 15.00 -6.50 -18.35
N PRO A 158 14.79 -7.59 -19.10
CA PRO A 158 14.41 -7.51 -20.50
C PRO A 158 12.98 -6.98 -20.64
N THR A 159 12.65 -6.47 -21.84
CA THR A 159 11.28 -6.04 -22.16
C THR A 159 10.26 -7.12 -21.76
N PRO A 160 9.20 -6.78 -21.00
CA PRO A 160 8.25 -7.76 -20.50
C PRO A 160 7.55 -8.48 -21.63
N GLN A 161 7.58 -9.82 -21.60
CA GLN A 161 6.86 -10.68 -22.53
C GLN A 161 5.79 -11.47 -21.78
N GLY A 162 4.53 -11.28 -22.16
CA GLY A 162 3.39 -11.95 -21.54
C GLY A 162 2.85 -11.24 -20.29
N PRO A 163 1.66 -11.65 -19.82
CA PRO A 163 0.91 -10.92 -18.81
C PRO A 163 1.57 -10.91 -17.42
N ALA A 164 2.21 -12.01 -17.00
CA ALA A 164 2.85 -12.10 -15.69
C ALA A 164 4.09 -11.19 -15.60
N ALA A 165 4.97 -11.23 -16.60
CA ALA A 165 6.15 -10.36 -16.67
C ALA A 165 5.75 -8.89 -16.80
N MET A 166 4.68 -8.60 -17.55
CA MET A 166 4.11 -7.25 -17.64
C MET A 166 3.68 -6.75 -16.27
N ARG A 167 2.89 -7.55 -15.54
CA ARG A 167 2.43 -7.21 -14.19
C ARG A 167 3.60 -6.94 -13.24
N GLN A 168 4.60 -7.81 -13.22
CA GLN A 168 5.78 -7.68 -12.37
C GLN A 168 6.58 -6.39 -12.67
N HIS A 169 6.71 -6.01 -13.95
CA HIS A 169 7.30 -4.73 -14.33
C HIS A 169 6.48 -3.55 -13.81
N MET A 170 5.15 -3.63 -13.90
CA MET A 170 4.26 -2.60 -13.38
C MET A 170 4.38 -2.46 -11.86
N GLU A 171 4.50 -3.57 -11.12
CA GLU A 171 4.70 -3.56 -9.67
C GLU A 171 6.02 -2.88 -9.26
N LEU A 172 7.11 -3.14 -9.98
CA LEU A 172 8.38 -2.42 -9.76
C LEU A 172 8.25 -0.92 -10.05
N ARG A 173 7.57 -0.53 -11.14
CA ARG A 173 7.34 0.89 -11.47
C ARG A 173 6.47 1.57 -10.42
N VAL A 174 5.45 0.88 -9.92
CA VAL A 174 4.61 1.34 -8.80
C VAL A 174 5.46 1.66 -7.58
N ILE A 175 6.41 0.79 -7.21
CA ILE A 175 7.35 1.05 -6.12
C ILE A 175 8.19 2.31 -6.39
N VAL A 176 8.63 2.52 -7.62
CA VAL A 176 9.36 3.74 -8.01
C VAL A 176 8.48 4.98 -7.82
N VAL A 177 7.23 4.96 -8.29
CA VAL A 177 6.27 6.07 -8.11
C VAL A 177 6.05 6.36 -6.62
N GLU A 178 5.71 5.34 -5.84
CA GLU A 178 5.48 5.45 -4.38
C GLU A 178 6.71 6.01 -3.66
N SER A 179 7.90 5.52 -3.99
CA SER A 179 9.17 6.01 -3.42
C SER A 179 9.40 7.49 -3.74
N LEU A 180 9.16 7.91 -4.99
CA LEU A 180 9.31 9.31 -5.41
C LEU A 180 8.31 10.23 -4.71
N LEU A 181 7.07 9.78 -4.51
CA LEU A 181 6.05 10.53 -3.76
C LEU A 181 6.44 10.72 -2.29
N ARG A 182 6.95 9.66 -1.64
CA ARG A 182 7.47 9.74 -0.25
C ARG A 182 8.70 10.64 -0.13
N LEU A 183 9.51 10.73 -1.19
CA LEU A 183 10.64 11.66 -1.31
C LEU A 183 10.22 13.09 -1.70
N ARG A 184 8.90 13.37 -1.77
CA ARG A 184 8.33 14.68 -2.12
C ARG A 184 8.72 15.17 -3.52
N ARG A 185 8.86 14.25 -4.48
CA ARG A 185 9.17 14.54 -5.90
C ARG A 185 8.05 14.11 -6.85
N PRO A 186 6.86 14.75 -6.78
CA PRO A 186 5.71 14.38 -7.61
C PRO A 186 5.95 14.55 -9.11
N GLU A 187 6.84 15.48 -9.51
CA GLU A 187 7.21 15.69 -10.91
C GLU A 187 7.90 14.48 -11.54
N LEU A 188 8.79 13.83 -10.79
CA LEU A 188 9.44 12.60 -11.23
C LEU A 188 8.48 11.42 -11.19
N ALA A 189 7.59 11.38 -10.19
CA ALA A 189 6.54 10.37 -10.10
C ALA A 189 5.60 10.43 -11.31
N ARG A 190 5.23 11.64 -11.78
CA ARG A 190 4.45 11.82 -13.01
C ARG A 190 5.19 11.33 -14.25
N ALA A 191 6.50 11.57 -14.35
CA ALA A 191 7.29 11.05 -15.46
C ALA A 191 7.28 9.51 -15.50
N GLU A 192 7.38 8.87 -14.33
CA GLU A 192 7.31 7.40 -14.22
C GLU A 192 5.90 6.87 -14.56
N VAL A 193 4.83 7.53 -14.09
CA VAL A 193 3.46 7.17 -14.48
C VAL A 193 3.25 7.27 -15.99
N LYS A 194 3.81 8.28 -16.67
CA LYS A 194 3.75 8.35 -18.13
C LYS A 194 4.42 7.16 -18.80
N SER A 195 5.53 6.66 -18.25
CA SER A 195 6.16 5.43 -18.72
C SER A 195 5.29 4.20 -18.46
N MET A 196 4.52 4.17 -17.36
CA MET A 196 3.53 3.12 -17.10
C MET A 196 2.37 3.19 -18.11
N GLU A 197 1.83 4.38 -18.40
CA GLU A 197 0.78 4.61 -19.41
C GLU A 197 1.22 4.20 -20.82
N GLN A 198 2.49 4.41 -21.17
CA GLN A 198 3.04 3.94 -22.45
C GLN A 198 3.17 2.43 -22.55
N LEU A 199 3.34 1.76 -21.40
CA LEU A 199 3.55 0.32 -21.34
C LEU A 199 2.21 -0.43 -21.31
N ASP A 200 1.29 0.03 -20.47
CA ASP A 200 -0.07 -0.50 -20.30
C ASP A 200 -0.94 0.55 -19.58
N ASP A 201 -1.70 1.33 -20.36
CA ASP A 201 -2.65 2.33 -19.85
C ASP A 201 -3.94 1.70 -19.29
N GLU A 202 -4.26 0.48 -19.72
CA GLU A 202 -5.40 -0.29 -19.21
C GLU A 202 -5.11 -0.95 -17.87
N SER A 203 -3.86 -1.06 -17.42
CA SER A 203 -3.53 -1.66 -16.12
C SER A 203 -4.19 -0.92 -14.96
N VAL A 204 -4.83 -1.66 -14.04
CA VAL A 204 -5.40 -1.11 -12.79
C VAL A 204 -4.32 -0.39 -11.97
N LEU A 205 -3.08 -0.87 -11.99
CA LEU A 205 -1.95 -0.22 -11.32
C LEU A 205 -1.65 1.17 -11.92
N THR A 206 -1.67 1.29 -13.24
CA THR A 206 -1.47 2.56 -13.94
C THR A 206 -2.56 3.56 -13.59
N VAL A 207 -3.82 3.15 -13.71
CA VAL A 207 -4.98 4.00 -13.44
C VAL A 207 -4.95 4.49 -11.99
N LEU A 208 -4.68 3.58 -11.03
CA LEU A 208 -4.60 3.90 -9.61
C LEU A 208 -3.49 4.91 -9.32
N TYR A 209 -2.26 4.64 -9.78
CA TYR A 209 -1.13 5.51 -9.50
C TYR A 209 -1.16 6.82 -10.30
N SER A 210 -1.78 6.85 -11.47
CA SER A 210 -2.05 8.10 -12.18
C SER A 210 -3.00 8.98 -11.38
N GLY A 211 -4.04 8.40 -10.78
CA GLY A 211 -4.94 9.08 -9.83
C GLY A 211 -4.22 9.57 -8.56
N ILE A 212 -3.39 8.73 -7.93
CA ILE A 212 -2.61 9.12 -6.74
C ILE A 212 -1.66 10.27 -7.06
N VAL A 213 -0.89 10.21 -8.14
CA VAL A 213 -0.01 11.32 -8.54
C VAL A 213 -0.83 12.60 -8.82
N SER A 214 -2.00 12.48 -9.45
CA SER A 214 -2.92 13.60 -9.64
C SER A 214 -3.42 14.22 -8.33
N LEU A 215 -3.62 13.44 -7.26
CA LEU A 215 -3.91 14.00 -5.93
C LEU A 215 -2.76 14.89 -5.42
N TYR A 216 -1.51 14.46 -5.58
CA TYR A 216 -0.35 15.27 -5.19
C TYR A 216 -0.21 16.54 -6.04
N GLU A 217 -0.54 16.47 -7.34
CA GLU A 217 -0.56 17.62 -8.24
C GLU A 217 -1.73 18.57 -7.97
N GLY A 218 -2.82 18.08 -7.36
CA GLY A 218 -4.00 18.87 -6.99
C GLY A 218 -3.71 20.09 -6.12
N VAL A 219 -2.63 20.04 -5.34
CA VAL A 219 -2.15 21.19 -4.56
C VAL A 219 -1.79 22.39 -5.45
N LYS A 220 -1.38 22.13 -6.70
CA LYS A 220 -1.02 23.17 -7.69
C LYS A 220 -2.20 23.56 -8.57
N THR A 221 -2.99 22.58 -9.00
CA THR A 221 -4.09 22.80 -9.96
C THR A 221 -5.32 22.01 -9.55
N ARG A 222 -6.44 22.71 -9.33
CA ARG A 222 -7.70 22.09 -8.89
C ARG A 222 -8.20 21.00 -9.85
N ASP A 223 -8.01 21.18 -11.16
CA ASP A 223 -8.38 20.22 -12.21
C ASP A 223 -7.72 18.85 -12.04
N ALA A 224 -6.57 18.79 -11.36
CA ALA A 224 -5.92 17.52 -11.07
C ALA A 224 -6.69 16.70 -10.02
N TYR A 225 -7.45 17.33 -9.11
CA TYR A 225 -8.36 16.60 -8.21
C TYR A 225 -9.54 15.98 -8.98
N ASP A 226 -10.09 16.67 -9.98
CA ASP A 226 -11.13 16.11 -10.85
C ASP A 226 -10.61 14.89 -11.63
N THR A 227 -9.38 14.99 -12.15
CA THR A 227 -8.71 13.87 -12.83
C THR A 227 -8.51 12.70 -11.88
N ALA A 228 -8.02 12.95 -10.66
CA ALA A 228 -7.86 11.91 -9.65
C ALA A 228 -9.19 11.22 -9.32
N LEU A 229 -10.26 12.00 -9.14
CA LEU A 229 -11.59 11.47 -8.86
C LEU A 229 -12.11 10.57 -10.00
N GLN A 230 -11.91 10.97 -11.26
CA GLN A 230 -12.28 10.15 -12.42
C GLN A 230 -11.54 8.82 -12.43
N ARG A 231 -10.23 8.82 -12.15
CA ARG A 231 -9.42 7.61 -12.06
C ARG A 231 -9.90 6.68 -10.95
N PHE A 232 -10.21 7.18 -9.76
CA PHE A 232 -10.70 6.33 -8.67
C PHE A 232 -12.11 5.78 -8.91
N LYS A 233 -12.97 6.53 -9.60
CA LYS A 233 -14.28 6.02 -10.06
C LYS A 233 -14.09 4.89 -11.07
N GLU A 234 -13.17 5.03 -12.01
CA GLU A 234 -12.80 3.98 -12.97
C GLU A 234 -12.33 2.70 -12.24
N ILE A 235 -11.45 2.84 -11.25
CA ILE A 235 -11.00 1.71 -10.41
C ILE A 235 -12.18 1.02 -9.72
N SER A 236 -13.11 1.81 -9.15
CA SER A 236 -14.29 1.28 -8.46
C SER A 236 -15.25 0.55 -9.41
N MET A 237 -15.36 1.01 -10.66
CA MET A 237 -16.16 0.34 -11.69
C MET A 237 -15.54 -0.98 -12.14
N ARG A 238 -14.19 -1.07 -12.17
CA ARG A 238 -13.46 -2.25 -12.66
C ARG A 238 -13.25 -3.32 -11.60
N CYS A 239 -12.93 -2.93 -10.38
CA CYS A 239 -12.55 -3.84 -9.29
C CYS A 239 -13.62 -3.99 -8.21
N GLY A 240 -14.73 -3.25 -8.32
CA GLY A 240 -15.72 -3.12 -7.26
C GLY A 240 -15.37 -2.05 -6.24
N GLN A 241 -16.28 -1.82 -5.29
CA GLN A 241 -16.06 -0.87 -4.20
C GLN A 241 -14.96 -1.37 -3.26
N SER A 242 -14.10 -0.48 -2.78
CA SER A 242 -13.07 -0.79 -1.80
C SER A 242 -12.84 0.36 -0.82
N VAL A 243 -12.39 0.04 0.38
CA VAL A 243 -12.04 1.02 1.42
C VAL A 243 -10.98 2.00 0.91
N LEU A 244 -9.99 1.50 0.16
CA LEU A 244 -8.95 2.32 -0.46
C LEU A 244 -9.54 3.32 -1.45
N ALA A 245 -10.37 2.85 -2.40
CA ALA A 245 -10.95 3.69 -3.43
C ALA A 245 -11.83 4.79 -2.82
N HIS A 246 -12.65 4.48 -1.83
CA HIS A 246 -13.47 5.45 -1.13
C HIS A 246 -12.65 6.51 -0.38
N ASN A 247 -11.57 6.11 0.32
CA ASN A 247 -10.66 7.06 0.97
C ASN A 247 -9.99 7.99 -0.06
N LEU A 248 -9.48 7.44 -1.17
CA LEU A 248 -8.85 8.23 -2.23
C LEU A 248 -9.84 9.20 -2.91
N MET A 249 -11.07 8.76 -3.16
CA MET A 249 -12.14 9.63 -3.65
C MET A 249 -12.50 10.73 -2.64
N ALA A 250 -12.53 10.42 -1.35
CA ALA A 250 -12.77 11.41 -0.31
C ALA A 250 -11.65 12.47 -0.29
N LEU A 251 -10.39 12.08 -0.41
CA LEU A 251 -9.27 13.02 -0.52
C LEU A 251 -9.40 13.94 -1.75
N ALA A 252 -9.83 13.40 -2.90
CA ALA A 252 -10.09 14.20 -4.09
C ALA A 252 -11.25 15.21 -3.86
N HIS A 253 -12.37 14.75 -3.28
CA HIS A 253 -13.51 15.61 -2.93
C HIS A 253 -13.12 16.72 -1.93
N MET A 254 -12.32 16.40 -0.92
CA MET A 254 -11.78 17.38 0.03
C MET A 254 -10.92 18.43 -0.69
N GLY A 255 -10.05 18.01 -1.63
CA GLY A 255 -9.26 18.91 -2.46
C GLY A 255 -10.10 19.83 -3.35
N LEU A 256 -11.28 19.37 -3.78
CA LEU A 256 -12.28 20.16 -4.49
C LEU A 256 -13.15 21.03 -3.57
N GLY A 257 -13.00 20.94 -2.24
CA GLY A 257 -13.81 21.65 -1.25
C GLY A 257 -15.22 21.06 -1.06
N ASP A 258 -15.53 19.91 -1.67
CA ASP A 258 -16.81 19.22 -1.50
C ASP A 258 -16.73 18.23 -0.33
N PHE A 259 -16.76 18.78 0.88
CA PHE A 259 -16.70 17.99 2.12
C PHE A 259 -17.95 17.10 2.32
N ALA A 260 -19.09 17.45 1.73
CA ALA A 260 -20.32 16.66 1.85
C ALA A 260 -20.21 15.36 1.06
N SER A 261 -19.68 15.40 -0.17
CA SER A 261 -19.41 14.19 -0.95
C SER A 261 -18.23 13.40 -0.39
N ALA A 262 -17.23 14.06 0.19
CA ALA A 262 -16.15 13.38 0.90
C ALA A 262 -16.69 12.56 2.09
N GLU A 263 -17.56 13.14 2.90
CA GLU A 263 -18.19 12.44 4.03
C GLU A 263 -18.94 11.19 3.59
N ARG A 264 -19.75 11.28 2.52
CA ARG A 264 -20.50 10.12 2.00
C ARG A 264 -19.57 8.97 1.65
N SER A 265 -18.52 9.24 0.86
CA SER A 265 -17.53 8.22 0.51
C SER A 265 -16.87 7.59 1.74
N LEU A 266 -16.57 8.39 2.77
CA LEU A 266 -15.95 7.87 3.99
C LEU A 266 -16.92 7.05 4.86
N LEU A 267 -18.20 7.40 4.89
CA LEU A 267 -19.21 6.59 5.58
C LEU A 267 -19.41 5.24 4.88
N ASP A 268 -19.36 5.20 3.55
CA ASP A 268 -19.37 3.95 2.79
C ASP A 268 -18.15 3.09 3.13
N ALA A 269 -16.94 3.69 3.17
CA ALA A 269 -15.73 3.00 3.62
C ALA A 269 -15.84 2.47 5.06
N LEU A 270 -16.41 3.27 5.97
CA LEU A 270 -16.60 2.89 7.37
C LEU A 270 -17.60 1.72 7.52
N ALA A 271 -18.61 1.66 6.67
CA ALA A 271 -19.57 0.54 6.62
C ALA A 271 -18.91 -0.77 6.15
N MET A 272 -17.91 -0.68 5.26
CA MET A 272 -17.12 -1.84 4.83
C MET A 272 -16.12 -2.29 5.90
N LYS A 273 -15.41 -1.34 6.53
CA LYS A 273 -14.40 -1.61 7.57
C LYS A 273 -14.43 -0.52 8.63
N SER A 274 -15.07 -0.83 9.75
CA SER A 274 -15.30 0.12 10.85
C SER A 274 -14.04 0.54 11.62
N ALA A 275 -12.95 -0.24 11.51
CA ALA A 275 -11.69 -0.01 12.20
C ALA A 275 -10.56 0.49 11.27
N ASP A 276 -10.91 1.08 10.12
CA ASP A 276 -9.92 1.63 9.22
C ASP A 276 -9.35 2.98 9.72
N VAL A 277 -8.02 3.04 9.85
CA VAL A 277 -7.31 4.19 10.44
C VAL A 277 -7.42 5.42 9.55
N ASP A 278 -7.24 5.23 8.24
CA ASP A 278 -7.27 6.32 7.28
C ASP A 278 -8.69 6.87 7.15
N THR A 279 -9.71 6.00 7.12
CA THR A 279 -11.12 6.43 7.10
C THR A 279 -11.49 7.26 8.32
N THR A 280 -11.14 6.81 9.53
CA THR A 280 -11.45 7.54 10.77
C THR A 280 -10.70 8.87 10.86
N ALA A 281 -9.43 8.92 10.45
CA ALA A 281 -8.66 10.15 10.37
C ALA A 281 -9.27 11.14 9.37
N ASN A 282 -9.65 10.68 8.18
CA ASN A 282 -10.30 11.51 7.17
C ASN A 282 -11.67 12.02 7.64
N LEU A 283 -12.46 11.19 8.34
CA LEU A 283 -13.74 11.59 8.91
C LEU A 283 -13.59 12.68 9.98
N ALA A 284 -12.52 12.64 10.78
CA ALA A 284 -12.23 13.69 11.74
C ALA A 284 -12.02 15.05 11.05
N VAL A 285 -11.24 15.07 9.96
CA VAL A 285 -10.98 16.29 9.17
C VAL A 285 -12.26 16.81 8.52
N VAL A 286 -13.03 15.94 7.86
CA VAL A 286 -14.27 16.31 7.18
C VAL A 286 -15.33 16.81 8.17
N SER A 287 -15.47 16.17 9.33
CA SER A 287 -16.41 16.58 10.37
C SER A 287 -16.09 17.97 10.93
N ALA A 288 -14.81 18.29 11.10
CA ALA A 288 -14.35 19.61 11.51
C ALA A 288 -14.70 20.69 10.47
N HIS A 289 -14.52 20.40 9.17
CA HIS A 289 -14.84 21.35 8.09
C HIS A 289 -16.35 21.58 7.89
N LEU A 290 -17.18 20.58 8.13
CA LEU A 290 -18.64 20.69 8.03
C LEU A 290 -19.28 21.43 9.22
N GLY A 291 -18.51 21.84 10.22
CA GLY A 291 -19.02 22.53 11.40
C GLY A 291 -19.96 21.67 12.23
N LYS A 292 -19.80 20.34 12.19
CA LYS A 292 -20.56 19.43 13.06
C LYS A 292 -20.25 19.74 14.52
N ALA A 293 -21.17 19.37 15.42
CA ALA A 293 -20.96 19.49 16.86
C ALA A 293 -19.60 18.88 17.27
N ALA A 294 -19.00 19.39 18.34
CA ALA A 294 -17.68 18.91 18.78
C ALA A 294 -17.66 17.40 19.08
N ASP A 295 -18.80 16.82 19.47
CA ASP A 295 -18.93 15.41 19.87
C ASP A 295 -18.59 14.39 18.77
N PRO A 296 -19.19 14.41 17.55
CA PRO A 296 -18.81 13.50 16.47
C PRO A 296 -17.34 13.67 16.03
N THR A 297 -16.85 14.90 15.95
CA THR A 297 -15.46 15.17 15.58
C THR A 297 -14.49 14.60 16.61
N ASN A 298 -14.72 14.84 17.90
CA ASN A 298 -13.90 14.30 18.99
C ASN A 298 -13.94 12.77 19.03
N ARG A 299 -15.09 12.15 18.75
CA ARG A 299 -15.19 10.69 18.65
C ARG A 299 -14.28 10.15 17.54
N TYR A 300 -14.31 10.73 16.34
CA TYR A 300 -13.45 10.27 15.25
C TYR A 300 -11.96 10.49 15.55
N ILE A 301 -11.61 11.63 16.17
CA ILE A 301 -10.24 11.89 16.65
C ILE A 301 -9.79 10.83 17.64
N GLN A 302 -10.62 10.50 18.63
CA GLN A 302 -10.30 9.47 19.63
C GLN A 302 -10.15 8.10 18.99
N GLN A 303 -11.01 7.75 18.04
CA GLN A 303 -10.91 6.48 17.31
C GLN A 303 -9.63 6.41 16.46
N ALA A 304 -9.32 7.47 15.72
CA ALA A 304 -8.12 7.54 14.90
C ALA A 304 -6.84 7.56 15.75
N ALA A 305 -6.86 8.21 16.92
CA ALA A 305 -5.73 8.26 17.85
C ALA A 305 -5.49 6.93 18.57
N ALA A 306 -6.55 6.14 18.81
CA ALA A 306 -6.45 4.85 19.47
C ALA A 306 -5.78 3.78 18.61
N VAL A 307 -5.87 3.90 17.28
CA VAL A 307 -5.23 2.94 16.36
C VAL A 307 -3.84 3.46 15.95
N ALA A 308 -2.83 2.61 16.11
CA ALA A 308 -1.46 2.95 15.74
C ALA A 308 -1.35 3.19 14.22
N GLY A 309 -0.96 4.40 13.84
CA GLY A 309 -0.81 4.83 12.45
C GLY A 309 0.02 6.11 12.35
N THR A 310 0.31 6.54 11.12
CA THR A 310 1.10 7.77 10.87
C THR A 310 0.40 9.01 11.40
N TRP A 311 -0.92 9.06 11.26
CA TRP A 311 -1.74 10.15 11.76
C TRP A 311 -1.72 10.21 13.29
N SER A 312 -1.96 9.09 13.98
CA SER A 312 -1.97 9.06 15.46
C SER A 312 -0.60 9.37 16.06
N GLN A 313 0.49 8.92 15.43
CA GLN A 313 1.85 9.32 15.81
C GLN A 313 2.06 10.82 15.69
N SER A 314 1.68 11.40 14.55
CA SER A 314 1.81 12.85 14.31
C SER A 314 0.94 13.65 15.27
N PHE A 315 -0.29 13.20 15.52
CA PHE A 315 -1.22 13.80 16.47
C PHE A 315 -0.64 13.80 17.88
N ASN A 316 -0.20 12.65 18.38
CA ASN A 316 0.38 12.52 19.73
C ASN A 316 1.66 13.36 19.87
N ALA A 317 2.51 13.41 18.85
CA ALA A 317 3.72 14.23 18.87
C ALA A 317 3.39 15.73 18.92
N MET A 318 2.36 16.18 18.19
CA MET A 318 1.92 17.58 18.24
C MET A 318 1.22 17.91 19.56
N SER A 319 0.42 17.00 20.12
CA SER A 319 -0.16 17.16 21.45
C SER A 319 0.93 17.31 22.53
N ALA A 320 1.95 16.44 22.52
CA ALA A 320 3.05 16.53 23.47
C ALA A 320 3.83 17.86 23.35
N ARG A 321 4.05 18.35 22.13
CA ARG A 321 4.67 19.66 21.89
C ARG A 321 3.82 20.82 22.41
N LEU A 322 2.49 20.73 22.30
CA LEU A 322 1.59 21.72 22.84
C LEU A 322 1.64 21.74 24.38
N ASP A 323 1.62 20.57 25.01
CA ASP A 323 1.74 20.45 26.46
C ASP A 323 3.07 21.03 26.98
N GLU A 324 4.17 20.75 26.28
CA GLU A 324 5.48 21.34 26.58
C GLU A 324 5.46 22.86 26.47
N ALA A 325 4.86 23.41 25.41
CA ALA A 325 4.73 24.86 25.24
C ALA A 325 3.89 25.49 26.36
N ILE A 326 2.77 24.87 26.75
CA ILE A 326 1.93 25.33 27.87
C ILE A 326 2.75 25.39 29.16
N LEU A 327 3.53 24.35 29.46
CA LEU A 327 4.40 24.31 30.63
C LEU A 327 5.42 25.44 30.59
N GLN A 328 6.11 25.64 29.46
CA GLN A 328 7.09 26.72 29.29
C GLN A 328 6.48 28.10 29.56
N PHE A 329 5.28 28.37 29.03
CA PHE A 329 4.57 29.63 29.28
C PHE A 329 4.13 29.79 30.73
N SER A 330 3.69 28.69 31.38
CA SER A 330 3.25 28.73 32.79
C SER A 330 4.40 28.96 33.78
N THR A 331 5.62 28.52 33.44
CA THR A 331 6.83 28.70 34.27
C THR A 331 7.52 30.04 34.06
N ALA A 332 7.19 30.75 32.98
CA ALA A 332 7.76 32.06 32.63
C ALA A 332 6.93 33.25 33.16
N ALA A 333 5.77 32.98 33.79
CA ALA A 333 4.89 33.94 34.44
C ALA A 333 5.04 33.90 35.97
#